data_AF-A0A9N9Y1D2-F1
#
_entry.id   AF-A0A9N9Y1D2-F1
#
_cell.length_a   1.000
_cell.length_b   1.000
_cell.length_c   1.000
_cell.angle_alpha   90.00
_cell.angle_beta   90.00
_cell.angle_gamma   90.00
#
_symmetry.space_group_name_H-M   'P 1'
#
loop_
_entity.id
_entity.type
_entity.pdbx_description
1 polymer ?
#
loop_
_entity_poly.entity_id
_entity_poly.type
_entity_poly.pdbx_seq_one_letter_code
_entity_poly.pdbx_strand_id
1 'polypeptide(L)'
;MITSGNKSPPPSADGGLNADDKPRLTEEEKKQNHIASEQKRRQAIREGFDRLTELVPGLEGQGRSEGLVLKRTVEYMRDKIEERREMVDRIEQAGGEVDEKLKR
;
A
#
# COMPACT_ATOMS: atom_id res chain seq x y z
N MET A 1 57.44 -1.16 13.04
CA MET A 1 58.32 0.03 13.12
C MET A 1 58.57 0.47 11.68
N ILE A 2 58.15 1.60 11.09
CA ILE A 2 57.75 2.95 11.54
C ILE A 2 56.98 3.66 10.38
N THR A 3 55.72 4.06 10.64
CA THR A 3 54.93 5.29 10.29
C THR A 3 54.82 5.96 8.89
N SER A 4 53.59 6.49 8.65
CA SER A 4 53.18 7.75 7.98
C SER A 4 53.36 7.91 6.45
N GLY A 5 52.41 8.48 5.68
CA GLY A 5 51.22 9.24 6.04
C GLY A 5 50.29 9.50 4.83
N ASN A 6 49.02 9.68 5.16
CA ASN A 6 47.89 10.02 4.29
C ASN A 6 47.96 11.50 3.87
N LYS A 7 47.81 11.84 2.58
CA LYS A 7 47.74 13.24 2.10
C LYS A 7 46.57 13.43 1.14
N SER A 8 45.50 14.03 1.65
CA SER A 8 44.31 14.47 0.92
C SER A 8 44.62 15.56 -0.12
N PRO A 9 43.83 15.69 -1.21
CA PRO A 9 43.87 16.87 -2.08
C PRO A 9 43.08 18.04 -1.45
N PRO A 10 43.36 19.31 -1.85
CA PRO A 10 42.82 20.50 -1.18
C PRO A 10 41.37 20.81 -1.59
N PRO A 11 40.61 21.57 -0.76
CA PRO A 11 39.29 22.05 -1.11
C PRO A 11 39.41 23.30 -1.98
N SER A 12 38.94 23.24 -3.23
CA SER A 12 38.64 24.45 -4.00
C SER A 12 37.17 24.77 -3.78
N ALA A 13 36.91 25.64 -2.80
CA ALA A 13 35.69 26.42 -2.73
C ALA A 13 35.90 27.68 -3.57
N ASP A 14 35.04 27.94 -4.54
CA ASP A 14 34.02 28.98 -4.42
C ASP A 14 33.37 29.29 -5.78
N GLY A 15 32.05 29.48 -5.76
CA GLY A 15 31.39 30.41 -6.66
C GLY A 15 30.74 29.86 -7.93
N GLY A 16 29.49 29.40 -7.81
CA GLY A 16 28.46 29.96 -8.70
C GLY A 16 27.43 29.02 -9.35
N LEU A 17 26.20 29.18 -8.87
CA LEU A 17 24.97 29.39 -9.67
C LEU A 17 24.06 28.18 -9.97
N ASN A 18 22.99 28.12 -9.16
CA ASN A 18 21.59 27.83 -9.54
C ASN A 18 21.18 26.37 -9.81
N ALA A 19 20.91 25.61 -8.74
CA ALA A 19 20.00 24.46 -8.81
C ALA A 19 19.21 24.13 -7.53
N ASP A 20 19.55 24.66 -6.36
CA ASP A 20 19.02 24.11 -5.09
C ASP A 20 18.54 25.15 -4.06
N ASP A 21 17.93 26.25 -4.50
CA ASP A 21 17.25 27.20 -3.60
C ASP A 21 15.79 26.81 -3.33
N LYS A 22 15.58 25.53 -2.93
CA LYS A 22 14.40 25.21 -2.14
C LYS A 22 14.78 25.48 -0.68
N PRO A 23 14.21 26.50 -0.03
CA PRO A 23 14.48 26.71 1.39
C PRO A 23 14.20 25.40 2.14
N ARG A 24 15.15 24.96 2.97
CA ARG A 24 14.95 23.80 3.84
C ARG A 24 13.73 24.12 4.70
N LEU A 25 12.70 23.27 4.63
CA LEU A 25 11.46 23.42 5.39
C LEU A 25 11.79 23.79 6.83
N THR A 26 11.17 24.86 7.33
CA THR A 26 11.24 25.23 8.75
C THR A 26 10.70 24.09 9.61
N GLU A 27 11.08 24.05 10.89
CA GLU A 27 10.56 23.02 11.81
C GLU A 27 9.03 23.05 11.89
N GLU A 28 8.42 24.23 11.81
CA GLU A 28 6.96 24.38 11.76
C GLU A 28 6.39 23.83 10.45
N GLU A 29 6.97 24.14 9.29
CA GLU A 29 6.52 23.58 8.01
C GLU A 29 6.65 22.07 7.95
N LYS A 30 7.74 21.48 8.49
CA LYS A 30 7.89 20.03 8.58
C LYS A 30 6.81 19.40 9.45
N LYS A 31 6.49 20.01 10.59
CA LYS A 31 5.44 19.54 11.49
C LYS A 31 4.07 19.57 10.81
N GLN A 32 3.74 20.67 10.11
CA GLN A 32 2.50 20.77 9.35
C GLN A 32 2.44 19.74 8.20
N ASN A 33 3.55 19.55 7.48
CA ASN A 33 3.60 18.56 6.41
C ASN A 33 3.43 17.13 6.93
N HIS A 34 4.03 16.81 8.07
CA HIS A 34 3.87 15.51 8.72
C HIS A 34 2.40 15.26 9.12
N ILE A 35 1.74 16.24 9.72
CA ILE A 35 0.32 16.15 10.09
C ILE A 35 -0.54 15.93 8.83
N ALA A 36 -0.32 16.72 7.79
CA ALA A 36 -1.08 16.61 6.54
C ALA A 36 -0.87 15.26 5.85
N SER A 37 0.37 14.76 5.81
CA SER A 37 0.70 13.46 5.24
C SER A 37 0.02 12.32 6.00
N GLU A 38 0.03 12.36 7.34
CA GLU A 38 -0.62 11.33 8.15
C GLU A 38 -2.16 11.41 8.05
N GLN A 39 -2.74 12.59 7.97
CA GLN A 39 -4.18 12.75 7.69
C GLN A 39 -4.57 12.14 6.35
N LYS A 40 -3.80 12.44 5.28
CA LYS A 40 -4.01 11.85 3.96
C LYS A 40 -3.87 10.33 3.99
N ARG A 41 -2.85 9.81 4.68
CA ARG A 41 -2.65 8.36 4.86
C ARG A 41 -3.85 7.72 5.56
N ARG A 42 -4.33 8.30 6.67
CA ARG A 42 -5.50 7.80 7.41
C ARG A 42 -6.78 7.87 6.59
N GLN A 43 -6.95 8.92 5.79
CA GLN A 43 -8.10 9.06 4.90
C GLN A 43 -8.11 7.95 3.85
N ALA A 44 -6.96 7.68 3.20
CA ALA A 44 -6.84 6.60 2.22
C ALA A 44 -7.12 5.21 2.82
N ILE A 45 -6.71 4.97 4.08
CA ILE A 45 -7.02 3.73 4.79
C ILE A 45 -8.54 3.60 5.01
N ARG A 46 -9.21 4.66 5.47
CA ARG A 46 -10.67 4.64 5.69
C ARG A 46 -11.44 4.39 4.41
N GLU A 47 -11.07 5.07 3.31
CA GLU A 47 -11.65 4.82 1.99
C GLU A 47 -11.44 3.35 1.54
N GLY A 48 -10.32 2.75 1.91
CA GLY A 48 -10.08 1.32 1.73
C GLY A 48 -11.10 0.45 2.49
N PHE A 49 -11.37 0.76 3.75
CA PHE A 49 -12.38 0.05 4.55
C PHE A 49 -13.81 0.26 4.03
N ASP A 50 -14.16 1.48 3.65
CA ASP A 50 -15.48 1.79 3.09
C ASP A 50 -15.72 0.96 1.82
N ARG A 51 -14.74 0.87 0.91
CA ARG A 51 -14.80 -0.03 -0.26
C ARG A 51 -14.96 -1.51 0.11
N LEU A 52 -14.29 -1.99 1.16
CA LEU A 52 -14.47 -3.37 1.62
C LEU A 52 -15.91 -3.62 2.07
N THR A 53 -16.53 -2.65 2.75
CA THR A 53 -17.92 -2.77 3.19
C THR A 53 -18.95 -2.75 2.07
N GLU A 54 -18.61 -2.18 0.91
CA GLU A 54 -19.45 -2.22 -0.29
C GLU A 54 -19.34 -3.55 -1.05
N LEU A 55 -18.18 -4.21 -1.00
CA LEU A 55 -17.90 -5.46 -1.73
C LEU A 55 -18.34 -6.71 -0.97
N VAL A 56 -18.29 -6.67 0.36
CA VAL A 56 -18.58 -7.82 1.22
C VAL A 56 -20.02 -7.71 1.72
N PRO A 57 -20.91 -8.65 1.35
CA PRO A 57 -22.32 -8.58 1.73
C PRO A 57 -22.51 -8.54 3.25
N GLY A 58 -23.41 -7.67 3.73
CA GLY A 58 -23.78 -7.59 5.14
C GLY A 58 -22.83 -6.78 6.02
N LEU A 59 -21.88 -6.04 5.43
CA LEU A 59 -20.98 -5.11 6.12
C LEU A 59 -21.33 -3.64 5.92
N GLU A 60 -22.46 -3.32 5.29
CA GLU A 60 -22.84 -1.96 4.93
C GLU A 60 -22.86 -1.05 6.17
N GLY A 61 -22.12 0.06 6.12
CA GLY A 61 -22.00 1.00 7.23
C GLY A 61 -21.10 0.54 8.40
N GLN A 62 -20.45 -0.62 8.31
CA GLN A 62 -19.53 -1.13 9.35
C GLN A 62 -18.06 -0.73 9.15
N GLY A 63 -17.76 0.26 8.29
CA GLY A 63 -16.39 0.67 7.93
C GLY A 63 -15.52 1.14 9.11
N ARG A 64 -16.13 1.36 10.28
CA ARG A 64 -15.43 1.75 11.53
C ARG A 64 -15.01 0.56 12.40
N SER A 65 -15.46 -0.66 12.09
CA SER A 65 -15.13 -1.88 12.83
C SER A 65 -14.01 -2.65 12.11
N GLU A 66 -12.80 -2.09 12.09
CA GLU A 66 -11.67 -2.59 11.27
C GLU A 66 -11.45 -4.11 11.37
N GLY A 67 -11.36 -4.65 12.59
CA GLY A 67 -11.13 -6.09 12.80
C GLY A 67 -12.28 -6.97 12.31
N LEU A 68 -13.54 -6.50 12.43
CA LEU A 68 -14.70 -7.22 11.91
C LEU A 68 -14.71 -7.22 10.39
N VAL A 69 -14.46 -6.06 9.78
CA VAL A 69 -14.43 -5.92 8.32
C VAL A 69 -13.35 -6.81 7.72
N LEU A 70 -12.13 -6.79 8.26
CA LEU A 70 -11.05 -7.66 7.77
C LEU A 70 -11.39 -9.15 7.92
N LYS A 71 -11.90 -9.56 9.08
CA LYS A 71 -12.26 -10.96 9.32
C LYS A 71 -13.31 -11.45 8.32
N ARG A 72 -14.40 -10.69 8.18
CA ARG A 72 -15.52 -11.01 7.27
C ARG A 72 -15.10 -10.97 5.81
N THR A 73 -14.20 -10.05 5.44
CA THR A 73 -13.61 -10.01 4.11
C THR A 73 -12.83 -11.28 3.79
N VAL A 74 -12.01 -11.78 4.73
CA VAL A 74 -11.25 -13.03 4.54
C VAL A 74 -12.16 -14.24 4.43
N GLU A 75 -13.21 -14.32 5.26
CA GLU A 75 -14.23 -15.36 5.17
C GLU A 75 -14.88 -15.35 3.79
N TYR A 76 -15.37 -14.19 3.33
CA TYR A 76 -15.99 -14.04 2.03
C TYR A 76 -15.07 -14.39 0.85
N MET A 77 -13.78 -14.04 0.94
CA MET A 77 -12.80 -14.44 -0.09
C MET A 77 -12.64 -15.95 -0.19
N ARG A 78 -12.64 -16.67 0.94
CA ARG A 78 -12.56 -18.13 0.95
C ARG A 78 -13.80 -18.75 0.32
N ASP A 79 -14.99 -18.26 0.68
CA ASP A 79 -16.26 -18.72 0.11
C ASP A 79 -16.28 -18.52 -1.41
N LYS A 80 -15.78 -17.37 -1.92
CA LYS A 80 -15.71 -17.11 -3.37
C LYS A 80 -14.69 -17.95 -4.12
N ILE A 81 -13.61 -18.38 -3.47
CA ILE A 81 -12.65 -19.33 -4.06
C ILE A 81 -13.28 -20.71 -4.15
N GLU A 82 -13.99 -21.15 -3.11
CA GLU A 82 -14.69 -22.43 -3.10
C GLU A 82 -15.83 -22.47 -4.13
N GLU A 83 -16.67 -21.43 -4.17
CA GLU A 83 -17.74 -21.29 -5.16
C GLU A 83 -17.20 -21.32 -6.59
N ARG A 84 -16.05 -20.67 -6.84
CA ARG A 84 -15.36 -20.74 -8.13
C ARG A 84 -14.97 -22.17 -8.45
N ARG A 85 -14.33 -22.87 -7.53
CA ARG A 85 -13.89 -24.26 -7.72
C ARG A 85 -15.08 -25.16 -8.06
N GLU A 86 -16.17 -25.05 -7.32
CA GLU A 86 -17.39 -25.81 -7.59
C GLU A 86 -18.01 -25.49 -8.96
N MET A 87 -17.93 -24.22 -9.40
CA MET A 87 -18.37 -23.84 -10.74
C MET A 87 -17.50 -24.47 -11.83
N VAL A 88 -16.18 -24.46 -11.65
CA VAL A 88 -15.24 -25.12 -12.58
C VAL A 88 -15.52 -26.61 -12.67
N ASP A 89 -15.61 -27.29 -11.52
CA ASP A 89 -15.87 -28.74 -11.46
C ASP A 89 -17.21 -29.09 -12.15
N ARG A 90 -18.25 -28.27 -11.97
CA ARG A 90 -19.55 -28.46 -12.64
C ARG A 90 -19.47 -28.29 -14.15
N ILE A 91 -18.72 -27.29 -14.64
CA ILE A 91 -18.54 -27.07 -16.08
C ILE A 91 -17.82 -28.26 -16.71
N GLU A 92 -16.75 -28.74 -16.07
CA GLU A 92 -15.98 -29.89 -16.57
C GLU A 92 -16.80 -31.18 -16.57
N GLN A 93 -17.60 -31.43 -15.52
CA GLN A 93 -18.53 -32.57 -15.47
C GLN A 93 -19.60 -32.52 -16.56
N ALA A 94 -20.04 -31.32 -16.95
CA ALA A 94 -20.96 -31.12 -18.06
C ALA A 94 -20.29 -31.23 -19.44
N GLY A 95 -18.97 -31.49 -19.50
CA GLY A 95 -18.18 -31.61 -20.72
C GLY A 95 -17.69 -30.28 -21.29
N GLY A 96 -17.81 -29.19 -20.54
CA GLY A 96 -17.25 -27.88 -20.89
C GLY A 96 -15.77 -27.78 -20.53
N GLU A 97 -15.02 -26.95 -21.25
CA GLU A 97 -13.62 -26.67 -20.97
C GLU A 97 -13.47 -25.29 -20.30
N VAL A 98 -12.68 -25.23 -19.22
CA VAL A 98 -12.38 -23.98 -18.51
C VAL A 98 -10.90 -23.64 -18.70
N ASP A 99 -10.60 -22.37 -18.99
CA ASP A 99 -9.22 -21.86 -19.06
C ASP A 99 -8.47 -22.12 -17.75
N GLU A 100 -7.28 -22.71 -17.84
CA GLU A 100 -6.39 -23.00 -16.71
C GLU A 100 -6.13 -21.80 -15.79
N LYS A 101 -6.19 -20.57 -16.31
CA LYS A 101 -6.06 -19.34 -15.50
C LYS A 101 -7.21 -19.16 -14.49
N LEU A 102 -8.36 -19.74 -14.76
CA LEU A 102 -9.56 -19.65 -13.90
C LEU A 102 -9.63 -20.80 -12.90
N LYS A 103 -8.81 -21.83 -13.04
CA LYS A 103 -8.74 -22.99 -12.12
C LYS A 103 -7.83 -22.76 -10.91
N ARG A 104 -7.06 -21.66 -10.91
CA ARG A 104 -6.12 -21.28 -9.84
C ARG A 104 -6.67 -20.19 -8.92
#